data_AF-A0AAW0PPP6-F1
#
_entry.id   AF-A0AAW0PPP6-F1
#
_cell.length_a   1.000
_cell.length_b   1.000
_cell.length_c   1.000
_cell.angle_alpha   90.00
_cell.angle_beta   90.00
_cell.angle_gamma   90.00
#
_symmetry.space_group_name_H-M   'P 1'
#
loop_
_entity.id
_entity.type
_entity.pdbx_description
1 polymer ?
#
loop_
_entity_poly.entity_id
_entity_poly.type
_entity_poly.pdbx_seq_one_letter_code
_entity_poly.pdbx_strand_id
1 'polypeptide(L)'
;MEQRLHALQARVGAGEQNMAALEKTATEQMEVLTQQSSQALDRLQRQLAQAYSQLEQLHAFIKALASEILLDVGEVKQQLMKKRRQRQTSSVAAKGGLSAKSMIKAKSIAASILNMSENDLADIMDSDQEAAAYPVGPGDQQWTDHLHQLLQQKIPSAVQLMEALRLKMKERKVLTEELAVLATPVSETA
;
A
#
# COMPACT_ATOMS: atom_id res chain seq x y z
N MET A 1 -42.59 -3.24 84.27
CA MET A 1 -42.41 -4.18 83.13
C MET A 1 -42.69 -3.49 81.80
N GLU A 2 -43.81 -2.79 81.65
CA GLU A 2 -44.25 -2.14 80.40
C GLU A 2 -43.27 -1.10 79.82
N GLN A 3 -42.66 -0.23 80.62
CA GLN A 3 -41.69 0.76 80.13
C GLN A 3 -40.46 0.15 79.46
N ARG A 4 -39.96 -0.99 79.96
CA ARG A 4 -38.83 -1.71 79.33
C ARG A 4 -39.24 -2.34 78.01
N LEU A 5 -40.49 -2.78 77.90
CA LEU A 5 -41.07 -3.37 76.70
C LEU A 5 -41.22 -2.31 75.60
N HIS A 6 -41.72 -1.12 75.94
CA HIS A 6 -41.76 0.03 75.03
C HIS A 6 -40.36 0.49 74.58
N ALA A 7 -39.38 0.52 75.49
CA ALA A 7 -38.01 0.89 75.14
C ALA A 7 -37.34 -0.13 74.20
N LEU A 8 -37.60 -1.43 74.40
CA LEU A 8 -37.14 -2.49 73.50
C LEU A 8 -37.79 -2.37 72.12
N GLN A 9 -39.09 -2.14 72.06
CA GLN A 9 -39.82 -2.00 70.81
C GLN A 9 -39.37 -0.77 70.00
N ALA A 10 -39.10 0.36 70.67
CA ALA A 10 -38.52 1.53 70.03
C ALA A 10 -37.10 1.27 69.47
N ARG A 11 -36.26 0.51 70.21
CA ARG A 11 -34.93 0.12 69.74
C ARG A 11 -34.97 -0.82 68.53
N VAL A 12 -35.89 -1.77 68.52
CA VAL A 12 -36.08 -2.68 67.37
C VAL A 12 -36.53 -1.89 66.15
N GLY A 13 -37.54 -1.02 66.28
CA GLY A 13 -38.01 -0.18 65.17
C GLY A 13 -36.94 0.77 64.63
N ALA A 14 -36.12 1.38 65.51
CA ALA A 14 -34.98 2.19 65.08
C ALA A 14 -33.90 1.35 64.38
N GLY A 15 -33.67 0.12 64.82
CA GLY A 15 -32.77 -0.83 64.17
C GLY A 15 -33.23 -1.22 62.77
N GLU A 16 -34.52 -1.53 62.61
CA GLU A 16 -35.13 -1.85 61.31
C GLU A 16 -35.05 -0.66 60.33
N GLN A 17 -35.32 0.55 60.81
CA GLN A 17 -35.19 1.77 60.00
C GLN A 17 -33.74 2.02 59.54
N ASN A 18 -32.78 1.85 60.44
CA ASN A 18 -31.36 2.00 60.11
C ASN A 18 -30.90 0.92 59.12
N MET A 19 -31.39 -0.31 59.26
CA MET A 19 -31.09 -1.42 58.35
C MET A 19 -31.67 -1.15 56.95
N ALA A 20 -32.93 -0.71 56.87
CA ALA A 20 -33.55 -0.33 55.59
C ALA A 20 -32.81 0.84 54.92
N ALA A 21 -32.33 1.82 55.70
CA ALA A 21 -31.53 2.92 55.17
C ALA A 21 -30.19 2.44 54.61
N LEU A 22 -29.51 1.53 55.31
CA LEU A 22 -28.26 0.92 54.86
C LEU A 22 -28.45 0.09 53.59
N GLU A 23 -29.50 -0.74 53.51
CA GLU A 23 -29.83 -1.53 52.33
C GLU A 23 -30.11 -0.65 51.10
N LYS A 24 -30.83 0.46 51.32
CA LYS A 24 -31.09 1.46 50.27
C LYS A 24 -29.79 2.11 49.79
N THR A 25 -28.94 2.56 50.71
CA THR A 25 -27.64 3.15 50.33
C THR A 25 -26.74 2.13 49.62
N ALA A 26 -26.73 0.87 50.06
CA ALA A 26 -25.94 -0.18 49.43
C ALA A 26 -26.42 -0.50 48.00
N THR A 27 -27.74 -0.55 47.77
CA THR A 27 -28.31 -0.76 46.44
C THR A 27 -28.03 0.42 45.50
N GLU A 28 -28.19 1.66 45.98
CA GLU A 28 -27.84 2.87 45.21
C GLU A 28 -26.36 2.90 44.82
N GLN A 29 -25.46 2.60 45.77
CA GLN A 29 -24.02 2.54 45.47
C GLN A 29 -23.69 1.43 44.47
N MET A 30 -24.32 0.27 44.60
CA MET A 30 -24.10 -0.86 43.69
C MET A 30 -24.61 -0.53 42.28
N GLU A 31 -25.75 0.14 42.15
CA GLU A 31 -26.29 0.59 40.86
C GLU A 31 -25.34 1.61 40.20
N VAL A 32 -24.87 2.61 40.95
CA VAL A 32 -23.91 3.60 40.45
C VAL A 32 -22.61 2.94 39.99
N LEU A 33 -22.05 2.01 40.77
CA LEU A 33 -20.83 1.30 40.40
C LEU A 33 -21.03 0.43 39.16
N THR A 34 -22.17 -0.25 39.05
CA THR A 34 -22.52 -1.08 37.89
C THR A 34 -22.66 -0.19 36.65
N GLN A 35 -23.30 0.97 36.78
CA GLN A 35 -23.45 1.90 35.67
C GLN A 35 -22.11 2.51 35.25
N GLN A 36 -21.25 2.89 36.20
CA GLN A 36 -19.92 3.44 35.92
C GLN A 36 -19.01 2.42 35.23
N SER A 37 -19.01 1.18 35.72
CA SER A 37 -18.21 0.10 35.11
C SER A 37 -18.70 -0.23 33.70
N SER A 38 -20.02 -0.31 33.49
CA SER A 38 -20.61 -0.50 32.17
C SER A 38 -20.20 0.60 31.20
N GLN A 39 -20.37 1.87 31.58
CA GLN A 39 -19.96 2.99 30.73
C GLN A 39 -18.45 3.03 30.45
N ALA A 40 -17.62 2.66 31.43
CA ALA A 40 -16.17 2.59 31.24
C ALA A 40 -15.81 1.50 30.22
N LEU A 41 -16.41 0.32 30.33
CA LEU A 41 -16.23 -0.77 29.37
C LEU A 41 -16.70 -0.37 27.97
N ASP A 42 -17.87 0.27 27.84
CA ASP A 42 -18.39 0.75 26.56
C ASP A 42 -17.47 1.80 25.90
N ARG A 43 -16.84 2.66 26.70
CA ARG A 43 -15.85 3.64 26.20
C ARG A 43 -14.59 2.94 25.72
N LEU A 44 -14.07 1.99 26.49
CA LEU A 44 -12.88 1.21 26.12
C LEU A 44 -13.12 0.38 24.86
N GLN A 45 -14.28 -0.28 24.74
CA GLN A 45 -14.65 -1.04 23.55
C GLN A 45 -14.72 -0.15 22.30
N ARG A 46 -15.32 1.05 22.41
CA ARG A 46 -15.36 2.02 21.29
C ARG A 46 -13.98 2.51 20.90
N GLN A 47 -13.14 2.85 21.88
CA GLN A 47 -11.76 3.28 21.61
C GLN A 47 -10.94 2.18 20.95
N LEU A 48 -11.09 0.93 21.41
CA LEU A 48 -10.44 -0.23 20.84
C LEU A 48 -10.88 -0.45 19.39
N ALA A 49 -12.19 -0.42 19.13
CA ALA A 49 -12.74 -0.55 17.78
C ALA A 49 -12.22 0.55 16.84
N GLN A 50 -12.16 1.80 17.33
CA GLN A 50 -11.60 2.92 16.58
C GLN A 50 -10.11 2.70 16.27
N ALA A 51 -9.32 2.24 17.25
CA ALA A 51 -7.90 1.96 17.06
C ALA A 51 -7.66 0.86 16.02
N TYR A 52 -8.46 -0.21 16.05
CA TYR A 52 -8.40 -1.27 15.04
C TYR A 52 -8.76 -0.75 13.64
N SER A 53 -9.82 0.05 13.52
CA SER A 53 -10.20 0.66 12.25
C SER A 53 -9.10 1.57 11.69
N GLN A 54 -8.45 2.38 12.54
CA GLN A 54 -7.33 3.22 12.14
C GLN A 54 -6.11 2.39 11.69
N LEU A 55 -5.83 1.28 12.37
CA LEU A 55 -4.76 0.36 11.99
C LEU A 55 -5.03 -0.28 10.62
N GLU A 56 -6.26 -0.73 10.38
CA GLU A 56 -6.67 -1.28 9.08
C GLU A 56 -6.55 -0.24 7.96
N GLN A 57 -6.99 1.00 8.22
CA GLN A 57 -6.83 2.11 7.26
C GLN A 57 -5.36 2.39 6.94
N LEU A 58 -4.48 2.39 7.96
CA LEU A 58 -3.05 2.57 7.76
C LEU A 58 -2.47 1.42 6.91
N HIS A 59 -2.85 0.18 7.18
CA HIS A 59 -2.43 -0.97 6.37
C HIS A 59 -2.90 -0.86 4.92
N ALA A 60 -4.14 -0.44 4.70
CA ALA A 60 -4.68 -0.22 3.36
C ALA A 60 -3.93 0.90 2.64
N PHE A 61 -3.66 2.01 3.32
CA PHE A 61 -2.89 3.14 2.79
C PHE A 61 -1.48 2.72 2.37
N ILE A 62 -0.75 2.00 3.23
CA ILE A 62 0.63 1.56 2.91
C ILE A 62 0.63 0.61 1.71
N LYS A 63 -0.33 -0.32 1.62
CA LYS A 63 -0.47 -1.20 0.46
C LYS A 63 -0.75 -0.42 -0.82
N ALA A 64 -1.68 0.53 -0.78
CA ALA A 64 -2.00 1.38 -1.93
C ALA A 64 -0.77 2.20 -2.37
N LEU A 65 -0.06 2.82 -1.43
CA LEU A 65 1.17 3.55 -1.70
C LEU A 65 2.25 2.66 -2.33
N ALA A 66 2.40 1.42 -1.83
CA ALA A 66 3.36 0.47 -2.39
C ALA A 66 3.01 0.11 -3.85
N SER A 67 1.74 -0.13 -4.14
CA SER A 67 1.26 -0.37 -5.51
C SER A 67 1.52 0.82 -6.44
N GLU A 68 1.23 2.04 -6.00
CA GLU A 68 1.51 3.26 -6.78
C GLU A 68 3.01 3.44 -7.08
N ILE A 69 3.88 3.18 -6.10
CA ILE A 69 5.33 3.23 -6.32
C ILE A 69 5.78 2.17 -7.34
N LEU A 70 5.22 0.97 -7.29
CA LEU A 70 5.54 -0.08 -8.27
C LEU A 70 5.06 0.28 -9.68
N LEU A 71 3.87 0.88 -9.80
CA LEU A 71 3.35 1.36 -11.08
C LEU A 71 4.26 2.44 -11.67
N ASP A 72 4.65 3.44 -10.88
CA ASP A 72 5.56 4.52 -11.29
C ASP A 72 6.93 3.97 -11.72
N VAL A 73 7.52 3.06 -10.92
CA VAL A 73 8.78 2.39 -11.29
C VAL A 73 8.63 1.59 -12.59
N GLY A 74 7.53 0.86 -12.77
CA GLY A 74 7.24 0.10 -13.98
C GLY A 74 7.13 0.99 -15.21
N GLU A 75 6.44 2.12 -15.09
CA GLU A 75 6.28 3.11 -16.16
C GLU A 75 7.65 3.69 -16.58
N VAL A 76 8.47 4.12 -15.61
CA VAL A 76 9.81 4.66 -15.91
C VAL A 76 10.69 3.60 -16.58
N LYS A 77 10.64 2.33 -16.15
CA LYS A 77 11.36 1.23 -16.80
C LYS A 77 10.90 1.01 -18.24
N GLN A 78 9.60 1.07 -18.51
CA GLN A 78 9.06 0.96 -19.86
C GLN A 78 9.52 2.12 -20.75
N GLN A 79 9.46 3.35 -20.27
CA GLN A 79 9.94 4.53 -21.00
C GLN A 79 11.44 4.42 -21.30
N LEU A 80 12.23 3.96 -20.33
CA LEU A 80 13.67 3.72 -20.50
C LEU A 80 13.95 2.70 -21.60
N MET A 81 13.21 1.59 -21.62
CA MET A 81 13.34 0.55 -22.66
C MET A 81 12.96 1.07 -24.05
N LYS A 82 11.81 1.76 -24.18
CA LYS A 82 11.38 2.37 -25.45
C LYS A 82 12.46 3.31 -25.98
N LYS A 83 13.05 4.14 -25.11
CA LYS A 83 14.10 5.09 -25.46
C LYS A 83 15.43 4.45 -25.84
N ARG A 84 15.84 3.39 -25.12
CA ARG A 84 17.03 2.59 -25.47
C ARG A 84 16.86 1.94 -26.84
N ARG A 85 15.68 1.35 -27.13
CA ARG A 85 15.36 0.76 -28.44
C ARG A 85 15.41 1.81 -29.55
N GLN A 86 14.82 2.99 -29.34
CA GLN A 86 14.86 4.09 -30.31
C GLN A 86 16.28 4.61 -30.60
N ARG A 87 17.17 4.65 -29.59
CA ARG A 87 18.59 4.96 -29.79
C ARG A 87 19.34 3.87 -30.55
N GLN A 88 19.00 2.61 -30.34
CA GLN A 88 19.61 1.49 -31.07
C GLN A 88 19.19 1.48 -32.53
N THR A 89 17.90 1.68 -32.84
CA THR A 89 17.42 1.74 -34.23
C THR A 89 17.99 2.94 -34.98
N SER A 90 18.07 4.11 -34.35
CA SER A 90 18.71 5.30 -34.93
C SER A 90 20.23 5.14 -35.09
N SER A 91 20.92 4.48 -34.16
CA SER A 91 22.36 4.16 -34.29
C SER A 91 22.63 3.15 -35.41
N VAL A 92 21.77 2.16 -35.61
CA VAL A 92 21.91 1.15 -36.69
C VAL A 92 21.62 1.79 -38.05
N ALA A 93 20.66 2.72 -38.13
CA ALA A 93 20.43 3.53 -39.31
C ALA A 93 21.63 4.44 -39.63
N ALA A 94 22.26 5.04 -38.62
CA ALA A 94 23.43 5.93 -38.79
C ALA A 94 24.72 5.19 -39.17
N LYS A 95 24.89 3.91 -38.81
CA LYS A 95 26.07 3.08 -39.17
C LYS A 95 25.88 2.24 -40.44
N GLY A 96 24.73 2.35 -41.12
CA GLY A 96 24.26 1.37 -42.09
C GLY A 96 24.55 1.67 -43.58
N GLY A 97 25.80 1.68 -44.02
CA GLY A 97 26.12 1.73 -45.46
C GLY A 97 25.79 0.43 -46.22
N LEU A 98 25.80 -0.71 -45.54
CA LEU A 98 25.63 -2.05 -46.13
C LEU A 98 24.51 -2.89 -45.45
N SER A 99 24.38 -2.80 -44.12
CA SER A 99 23.36 -3.57 -43.36
C SER A 99 21.93 -3.03 -43.54
N ALA A 100 21.76 -1.71 -43.71
CA ALA A 100 20.45 -1.11 -43.93
C ALA A 100 19.85 -1.53 -45.27
N LYS A 101 20.63 -1.61 -46.35
CA LYS A 101 20.16 -2.06 -47.67
C LYS A 101 19.68 -3.51 -47.64
N SER A 102 20.41 -4.39 -46.96
CA SER A 102 20.02 -5.79 -46.78
C SER A 102 18.75 -5.92 -45.94
N MET A 103 18.60 -5.10 -44.89
CA MET A 103 17.42 -5.09 -44.03
C MET A 103 16.19 -4.53 -44.76
N ILE A 104 16.34 -3.46 -45.54
CA ILE A 104 15.27 -2.91 -46.39
C ILE A 104 14.82 -3.96 -47.40
N LYS A 105 15.77 -4.66 -48.05
CA LYS A 105 15.45 -5.74 -48.98
C LYS A 105 14.74 -6.91 -48.29
N ALA A 106 15.18 -7.30 -47.09
CA ALA A 106 14.53 -8.34 -46.31
C ALA A 106 13.10 -7.95 -45.88
N LYS A 107 12.88 -6.70 -45.45
CA LYS A 107 11.55 -6.15 -45.13
C LYS A 107 10.64 -6.16 -46.36
N SER A 108 11.15 -5.71 -47.50
CA SER A 108 10.40 -5.69 -48.77
C SER A 108 10.03 -7.11 -49.23
N ILE A 109 10.96 -8.07 -49.11
CA ILE A 109 10.68 -9.48 -49.40
C ILE A 109 9.62 -10.04 -48.45
N ALA A 110 9.72 -9.76 -47.15
CA ALA A 110 8.73 -10.21 -46.17
C ALA A 110 7.33 -9.61 -46.43
N ALA A 111 7.26 -8.32 -46.75
CA ALA A 111 6.01 -7.64 -47.09
C ALA A 111 5.37 -8.25 -48.35
N SER A 112 6.19 -8.55 -49.36
CA SER A 112 5.73 -9.23 -50.58
C SER A 112 5.28 -10.67 -50.34
N ILE A 113 5.96 -11.44 -49.48
CA ILE A 113 5.56 -12.81 -49.14
C ILE A 113 4.25 -12.83 -48.35
N LEU A 114 4.09 -11.88 -47.43
CA LEU A 114 2.92 -11.76 -46.56
C LEU A 114 1.78 -10.95 -47.19
N ASN A 115 1.95 -10.52 -48.45
CA ASN A 115 0.99 -9.73 -49.23
C ASN A 115 0.43 -8.52 -48.46
N MET A 116 1.31 -7.79 -47.79
CA MET A 116 0.98 -6.60 -47.01
C MET A 116 1.91 -5.46 -47.40
N SER A 117 1.51 -4.21 -47.11
CA SER A 117 2.39 -3.07 -47.40
C SER A 117 3.60 -3.06 -46.44
N GLU A 118 4.71 -2.45 -46.86
CA GLU A 118 5.88 -2.29 -45.99
C GLU A 118 5.54 -1.51 -44.71
N ASN A 119 4.53 -0.63 -44.77
CA ASN A 119 4.04 0.13 -43.62
C ASN A 119 3.24 -0.77 -42.66
N ASP A 120 2.33 -1.59 -43.18
CA ASP A 120 1.57 -2.54 -42.35
C ASP A 120 2.49 -3.57 -41.68
N LEU A 121 3.52 -4.03 -42.40
CA LEU A 121 4.53 -4.93 -41.84
C LEU A 121 5.38 -4.24 -40.75
N ALA A 122 5.72 -2.97 -40.93
CA ALA A 122 6.45 -2.19 -39.92
C ALA A 122 5.61 -2.01 -38.65
N ASP A 123 4.33 -1.70 -38.80
CA ASP A 123 3.40 -1.57 -37.68
C ASP A 123 3.25 -2.90 -36.92
N ILE A 124 3.17 -4.04 -37.61
CA ILE A 124 3.12 -5.38 -36.98
C ILE A 124 4.43 -5.71 -36.26
N MET A 125 5.59 -5.43 -36.87
CA MET A 125 6.91 -5.68 -36.26
C MET A 125 7.20 -4.78 -35.05
N ASP A 126 6.62 -3.58 -34.99
CA ASP A 126 6.71 -2.71 -33.80
C ASP A 126 5.64 -3.05 -32.74
N SER A 127 4.48 -3.60 -33.15
CA SER A 127 3.38 -3.97 -32.26
C SER A 127 3.63 -5.25 -31.43
N ASP A 128 4.50 -6.16 -31.87
CA ASP A 128 4.80 -7.42 -31.16
C ASP A 128 5.50 -7.23 -29.79
N GLN A 129 5.76 -5.99 -29.37
CA GLN A 129 6.35 -5.70 -28.06
C GLN A 129 5.70 -4.51 -27.33
N GLU A 130 4.50 -4.08 -27.72
CA GLU A 130 3.77 -2.99 -27.04
C GLU A 130 2.76 -3.47 -25.99
N ALA A 131 2.47 -4.77 -25.90
CA ALA A 131 1.44 -5.31 -24.99
C ALA A 131 1.96 -6.22 -23.86
N ALA A 132 3.27 -6.28 -23.63
CA ALA A 132 3.76 -6.88 -22.39
C ALA A 132 3.66 -5.83 -21.28
N ALA A 133 2.48 -5.75 -20.65
CA ALA A 133 2.35 -5.19 -19.30
C ALA A 133 3.56 -5.68 -18.50
N TYR A 134 4.37 -4.74 -17.99
CA TYR A 134 5.65 -5.06 -17.36
C TYR A 134 5.38 -6.18 -16.33
N PRO A 135 5.86 -7.42 -16.56
CA PRO A 135 5.63 -8.47 -15.60
C PRO A 135 6.36 -8.03 -14.34
N VAL A 136 5.64 -7.93 -13.22
CA VAL A 136 6.20 -7.68 -11.90
C VAL A 136 7.47 -8.50 -11.79
N GLY A 137 8.63 -7.84 -11.76
CA GLY A 137 9.90 -8.55 -11.75
C GLY A 137 9.97 -9.42 -10.50
N PRO A 138 10.73 -10.53 -10.49
CA PRO A 138 10.87 -11.36 -9.28
C PRO A 138 11.31 -10.54 -8.06
N GLY A 139 12.06 -9.45 -8.26
CA GLY A 139 12.43 -8.51 -7.19
C GLY A 139 11.31 -7.56 -6.73
N ASP A 140 10.33 -7.23 -7.58
CA ASP A 140 9.17 -6.42 -7.21
C ASP A 140 8.15 -7.26 -6.40
N GLN A 141 8.01 -8.54 -6.75
CA GLN A 141 7.21 -9.49 -5.97
C GLN A 141 7.82 -9.73 -4.59
N GLN A 142 9.12 -10.03 -4.50
CA GLN A 142 9.81 -10.22 -3.21
C GLN A 142 9.73 -8.98 -2.31
N TRP A 143 9.79 -7.77 -2.90
CA TRP A 143 9.62 -6.54 -2.15
C TRP A 143 8.19 -6.38 -1.60
N THR A 144 7.19 -6.71 -2.42
CA THR A 144 5.78 -6.69 -2.00
C THR A 144 5.52 -7.69 -0.87
N ASP A 145 6.07 -8.90 -1.01
CA ASP A 145 5.96 -9.96 0.01
C ASP A 145 6.65 -9.52 1.32
N HIS A 146 7.81 -8.87 1.23
CA HIS A 146 8.50 -8.32 2.40
C HIS A 146 7.68 -7.22 3.11
N LEU A 147 7.05 -6.30 2.34
CA LEU A 147 6.16 -5.30 2.92
C LEU A 147 4.93 -5.93 3.57
N HIS A 148 4.33 -6.95 2.96
CA HIS A 148 3.21 -7.67 3.57
C HIS A 148 3.62 -8.35 4.87
N GLN A 149 4.81 -8.96 4.93
CA GLN A 149 5.34 -9.55 6.16
C GLN A 149 5.54 -8.51 7.27
N LEU A 150 6.05 -7.32 6.93
CA LEU A 150 6.18 -6.22 7.89
C LEU A 150 4.82 -5.75 8.43
N LEU A 151 3.81 -5.67 7.56
CA LEU A 151 2.44 -5.29 7.94
C LEU A 151 1.69 -6.38 8.73
N GLN A 152 2.11 -7.63 8.66
CA GLN A 152 1.53 -8.73 9.44
C GLN A 152 2.02 -8.76 10.90
N GLN A 153 3.05 -7.99 11.24
CA GLN A 153 3.55 -7.90 12.61
C GLN A 153 2.52 -7.21 13.52
N LYS A 154 2.45 -7.63 14.81
CA LYS A 154 1.52 -7.04 15.79
C LYS A 154 1.70 -5.53 15.96
N ILE A 155 2.92 -5.03 15.77
CA ILE A 155 3.25 -3.60 15.73
C ILE A 155 4.19 -3.44 14.54
N PRO A 156 3.71 -2.98 13.38
CA PRO A 156 4.57 -2.74 12.23
C PRO A 156 5.63 -1.68 12.57
N SER A 157 6.91 -2.00 12.35
CA SER A 157 7.99 -1.04 12.58
C SER A 157 7.94 0.05 11.50
N ALA A 158 7.59 1.28 11.90
CA ALA A 158 7.54 2.43 11.00
C ALA A 158 8.91 2.71 10.34
N VAL A 159 10.01 2.46 11.06
CA VAL A 159 11.38 2.63 10.53
C VAL A 159 11.63 1.65 9.39
N GLN A 160 11.31 0.36 9.58
CA GLN A 160 11.51 -0.67 8.56
C GLN A 160 10.61 -0.46 7.34
N LEU A 161 9.35 -0.07 7.56
CA LEU A 161 8.43 0.29 6.46
C LEU A 161 8.97 1.47 5.65
N MET A 162 9.45 2.52 6.33
CA MET A 162 10.03 3.69 5.67
C MET A 162 11.32 3.36 4.92
N GLU A 163 12.16 2.48 5.45
CA GLU A 163 13.36 2.00 4.76
C GLU A 163 13.02 1.19 3.51
N ALA A 164 12.05 0.27 3.60
CA ALA A 164 11.57 -0.53 2.48
C ALA A 164 10.98 0.35 1.36
N LEU A 165 10.17 1.35 1.70
CA LEU A 165 9.64 2.33 0.74
C LEU A 165 10.77 3.20 0.14
N ARG A 166 11.70 3.66 0.96
CA ARG A 166 12.84 4.49 0.52
C ARG A 166 13.72 3.75 -0.49
N LEU A 167 13.93 2.45 -0.33
CA LEU A 167 14.69 1.64 -1.28
C LEU A 167 14.06 1.67 -2.68
N LYS A 168 12.73 1.51 -2.79
CA LYS A 168 12.03 1.61 -4.07
C LYS A 168 11.99 3.03 -4.64
N MET A 169 11.80 4.05 -3.80
CA MET A 169 11.88 5.44 -4.27
C MET A 169 13.28 5.80 -4.79
N LYS A 170 14.35 5.24 -4.21
CA LYS A 170 15.72 5.40 -4.72
C LYS A 170 15.91 4.69 -6.07
N GLU A 171 15.40 3.47 -6.22
CA GLU A 171 15.38 2.77 -7.51
C GLU A 171 14.71 3.63 -8.59
N ARG A 172 13.52 4.17 -8.29
CA ARG A 172 12.83 5.11 -9.19
C ARG A 172 13.72 6.29 -9.56
N LYS A 173 14.32 6.97 -8.58
CA LYS A 173 15.18 8.13 -8.81
C LYS A 173 16.32 7.81 -9.77
N VAL A 174 17.03 6.69 -9.56
CA VAL A 174 18.13 6.26 -10.44
C VAL A 174 17.63 5.99 -11.86
N LEU A 175 16.48 5.32 -12.01
CA LEU A 175 15.91 5.04 -13.33
C LEU A 175 15.49 6.33 -14.07
N THR A 176 14.95 7.31 -13.35
CA THR A 176 14.61 8.62 -13.94
C THR A 176 15.88 9.37 -14.38
N GLU A 177 16.96 9.31 -13.60
CA GLU A 177 18.26 9.89 -13.96
C GLU A 177 18.85 9.21 -15.20
N GLU A 178 18.82 7.87 -15.27
CA GLU A 178 19.23 7.12 -16.47
C GLU A 178 18.41 7.52 -17.70
N LEU A 179 17.10 7.69 -17.54
CA LEU A 179 16.22 8.13 -18.61
C LEU A 179 16.55 9.55 -19.08
N ALA A 180 16.91 10.45 -18.16
CA ALA A 180 17.33 11.81 -18.47
C ALA A 180 18.68 11.84 -19.21
N VAL A 181 19.65 11.02 -18.81
CA VAL A 181 20.93 10.87 -19.54
C VAL A 181 20.71 10.31 -20.95
N LEU A 182 19.73 9.43 -21.12
CA LEU A 182 19.33 8.96 -22.44
C LEU A 182 18.45 9.97 -23.20
N ALA A 183 17.91 10.98 -22.51
CA ALA A 183 17.14 12.09 -23.09
C ALA A 183 18.01 13.20 -23.64
N THR A 184 19.12 13.51 -22.98
CA THR A 184 20.05 14.53 -23.45
C THR A 184 20.62 14.07 -24.79
N PRO A 185 20.35 14.79 -25.90
CA PRO A 185 21.04 14.52 -27.15
C PRO A 185 22.53 14.67 -26.85
N VAL A 186 23.34 13.69 -27.24
CA VAL A 186 24.79 13.89 -27.34
C VAL A 186 24.99 14.84 -28.51
N SER A 187 24.79 16.13 -28.27
CA SER A 187 25.47 17.18 -28.99
C SER A 187 26.86 17.26 -28.36
N GLU A 188 27.90 17.28 -29.20
CA GLU A 188 29.35 17.19 -28.91
C GLU A 188 29.90 15.78 -29.18
N THR A 189 30.81 15.50 -30.13
CA THR A 189 31.68 16.31 -31.00
C THR A 189 32.25 15.37 -32.07
N ALA A 190 32.15 15.73 -33.35
CA ALA A 190 33.09 15.46 -34.45
C ALA A 190 32.52 15.99 -35.77
#